data_AF-A0A8J3DML6-F1
#
_entry.id   AF-A0A8J3DML6-F1
#
_cell.length_a   1.000
_cell.length_b   1.000
_cell.length_c   1.000
_cell.angle_alpha   90.00
_cell.angle_beta   90.00
_cell.angle_gamma   90.00
#
_symmetry.space_group_name_H-M   'P 1'
#
loop_
_entity.id
_entity.type
_entity.pdbx_description
1 polymer ?
#
loop_
_entity_poly.entity_id
_entity_poly.type
_entity_poly.pdbx_seq_one_letter_code
_entity_poly.pdbx_strand_id
1 'polypeptide(L)'
;MEINTLTHYQTSFRVKSKDERDVYTAVQNVIFGWLCEKLKNQEGGYDLAQRDDRKAFFTRCTWEDFQFTSIATNFYKCEEYTAWALRLTERKYDQGSFWYTDIAIKVIGDMAVFYCRVAYAWNLHDLRAHDSAPSTNVPRFVRYLTGGNFKVYSGTERYDLFNLPVPFSKVEHGKYLAGLIMSPARKYPVLIFNGQNALEDEAKFFAKRLAGKCQVILIKDDEALAEEIRKYLPKEMRVPYGGFRVFFALDPENPRPERHRYYYLDEATYHQDREAIINNLLRNHPLEEEGCVRNISDVSRMLTLYKLLRFRDEHSELSKEVDEITKLITDIEKERDEANEEASYMASEHSIIQEEKRALESKLGALSIKGNSDALVKERAEWAAGLSAFPETLLQVSKTFQSLHSDRLIFLDWALKSAEEYVEFSDIEHAWKMFYHLATTMHAIKFQEGGKGDFERIFRERTGIELATSEGTMTNKNKDLVKLRKVNYGEREYDISFHLKHQNAKPRLLRIHFAFVDTEQKILVGYVGPHMPNHTTLTKKF
;
A
#
# COMPACT_ATOMS: atom_id res chain seq x y z
N MET A 1 -21.23 -17.57 7.17
CA MET A 1 -21.48 -16.52 6.16
C MET A 1 -20.22 -15.65 6.15
N GLU A 2 -19.36 -15.78 5.13
CA GLU A 2 -18.14 -14.99 4.99
C GLU A 2 -18.50 -13.59 4.47
N ILE A 3 -18.88 -12.68 5.36
CA ILE A 3 -19.15 -11.30 4.96
C ILE A 3 -17.87 -10.49 5.23
N ASN A 4 -17.27 -9.94 4.17
CA ASN A 4 -16.09 -9.05 4.17
C ASN A 4 -14.72 -9.70 4.46
N THR A 5 -14.34 -10.75 3.72
CA THR A 5 -12.95 -11.25 3.75
C THR A 5 -12.04 -10.47 2.78
N LEU A 6 -10.83 -10.14 3.24
CA LEU A 6 -9.76 -9.54 2.44
C LEU A 6 -8.71 -10.61 2.12
N THR A 7 -8.33 -10.73 0.85
CA THR A 7 -7.29 -11.68 0.43
C THR A 7 -5.93 -11.21 0.92
N HIS A 8 -5.23 -12.08 1.64
CA HIS A 8 -3.85 -11.87 2.09
C HIS A 8 -2.83 -12.47 1.12
N TYR A 9 -3.15 -13.66 0.60
CA TYR A 9 -2.33 -14.41 -0.34
C TYR A 9 -3.25 -15.29 -1.19
N GLN A 10 -2.97 -15.39 -2.48
CA GLN A 10 -3.63 -16.37 -3.35
C GLN A 10 -2.69 -16.88 -4.42
N THR A 11 -2.76 -18.17 -4.77
CA THR A 11 -2.08 -18.72 -5.93
C THR A 11 -2.68 -20.04 -6.40
N SER A 12 -2.36 -20.39 -7.65
CA SER A 12 -2.55 -21.71 -8.21
C SER A 12 -1.40 -22.04 -9.15
N PHE A 13 -0.98 -23.30 -9.13
CA PHE A 13 0.06 -23.82 -10.00
C PHE A 13 -0.06 -25.34 -10.10
N ARG A 14 0.65 -25.92 -11.08
CA ARG A 14 0.75 -27.36 -11.29
C ARG A 14 2.00 -27.91 -10.62
N VAL A 15 1.89 -29.13 -10.11
CA VAL A 15 2.95 -29.82 -9.36
C VAL A 15 3.11 -31.23 -9.93
N LYS A 16 4.35 -31.62 -10.17
CA LYS A 16 4.75 -33.02 -10.42
C LYS A 16 5.83 -33.44 -9.44
N SER A 17 5.82 -34.72 -9.07
CA SER A 17 6.90 -35.32 -8.29
C SER A 17 8.14 -35.52 -9.15
N LYS A 18 9.33 -35.20 -8.63
CA LYS A 18 10.60 -35.46 -9.35
C LYS A 18 11.10 -36.91 -9.21
N ASP A 19 10.69 -37.61 -8.14
CA ASP A 19 11.16 -38.97 -7.83
C ASP A 19 10.10 -40.05 -8.10
N GLU A 20 9.15 -39.81 -9.03
CA GLU A 20 8.05 -40.74 -9.34
C GLU A 20 7.13 -41.12 -8.15
N ARG A 21 7.32 -40.50 -6.97
CA ARG A 21 6.42 -40.66 -5.82
C ARG A 21 5.04 -40.13 -6.17
N ASP A 22 4.00 -40.76 -5.62
CA ASP A 22 2.63 -40.28 -5.72
C ASP A 22 2.52 -38.80 -5.31
N VAL A 23 2.24 -37.94 -6.30
CA VAL A 23 2.20 -36.49 -6.13
C VAL A 23 1.10 -36.09 -5.14
N TYR A 24 -0.01 -36.84 -5.10
CA TYR A 24 -1.13 -36.59 -4.21
C TYR A 24 -0.68 -36.67 -2.74
N THR A 25 -0.17 -37.83 -2.34
CA THR A 25 0.30 -38.08 -0.97
C THR A 25 1.47 -37.17 -0.59
N ALA A 26 2.40 -36.92 -1.52
CA ALA A 26 3.56 -36.07 -1.27
C ALA A 26 3.15 -34.62 -0.96
N VAL A 27 2.22 -34.04 -1.73
CA VAL A 27 1.72 -32.66 -1.49
C VAL A 27 0.91 -32.59 -0.19
N GLN A 28 0.03 -33.56 0.08
CA GLN A 28 -0.72 -33.61 1.34
C GLN A 28 0.19 -33.69 2.57
N ASN A 29 1.28 -34.47 2.50
CA ASN A 29 2.24 -34.57 3.59
C ASN A 29 2.95 -33.25 3.88
N VAL A 30 3.29 -32.46 2.84
CA VAL A 30 3.88 -31.13 3.01
C VAL A 30 2.88 -30.20 3.72
N ILE A 31 1.60 -30.24 3.34
CA ILE A 31 0.55 -29.43 3.96
C ILE A 31 0.30 -29.87 5.41
N PHE A 32 0.19 -31.17 5.67
CA PHE A 32 -0.02 -31.71 7.02
C PHE A 32 1.15 -31.38 7.94
N GLY A 33 2.40 -31.56 7.48
CA GLY A 33 3.60 -31.21 8.26
C GLY A 33 3.64 -29.73 8.62
N TRP A 34 3.32 -28.84 7.67
CA TRP A 34 3.18 -27.41 7.95
C TRP A 34 2.10 -27.12 9.00
N LEU A 35 0.96 -27.81 8.93
CA LEU A 35 -0.13 -27.61 9.87
C LEU A 35 0.24 -28.07 11.29
N CYS A 36 0.90 -29.22 11.42
CA CYS A 36 1.47 -29.69 12.69
C CYS A 36 2.43 -28.67 13.30
N GLU A 37 3.38 -28.15 12.51
CA GLU A 37 4.30 -27.10 12.96
C GLU A 37 3.56 -25.82 13.37
N LYS A 38 2.57 -25.41 12.59
CA LYS A 38 1.84 -24.16 12.82
C LYS A 38 1.05 -24.22 14.12
N LEU A 39 0.27 -25.27 14.34
CA LEU A 39 -0.59 -25.40 15.52
C LEU A 39 0.21 -25.68 16.80
N LYS A 40 1.30 -26.44 16.71
CA LYS A 40 2.18 -26.69 17.86
C LYS A 40 2.84 -25.41 18.39
N ASN A 41 3.13 -24.46 17.51
CA ASN A 41 3.79 -23.19 17.87
C ASN A 41 2.81 -22.08 18.28
N GLN A 42 1.50 -22.32 18.30
CA GLN A 42 0.52 -21.36 18.79
C GLN A 42 0.47 -21.35 20.33
N GLU A 43 -0.04 -20.27 20.90
CA GLU A 43 -0.32 -20.21 22.34
C GLU A 43 -1.41 -21.24 22.69
N GLY A 44 -1.17 -22.10 23.68
CA GLY A 44 -2.03 -23.27 23.93
C GLY A 44 -1.87 -24.38 22.88
N GLY A 45 -0.76 -24.37 22.14
CA GLY A 45 -0.53 -25.16 20.93
C GLY A 45 -0.81 -26.65 21.07
N TYR A 46 -1.47 -27.19 20.04
CA TYR A 46 -1.90 -28.58 19.97
C TYR A 46 -1.02 -29.37 19.01
N ASP A 47 -0.52 -30.53 19.45
CA ASP A 47 0.28 -31.41 18.60
C ASP A 47 -0.63 -32.30 17.74
N LEU A 48 -0.96 -31.81 16.54
CA LEU A 48 -1.80 -32.50 15.57
C LEU A 48 -1.25 -33.89 15.17
N ALA A 49 0.06 -34.12 15.30
CA ALA A 49 0.67 -35.40 14.97
C ALA A 49 0.28 -36.54 15.92
N GLN A 50 -0.17 -36.20 17.14
CA GLN A 50 -0.56 -37.15 18.19
C GLN A 50 -2.05 -37.54 18.13
N ARG A 51 -2.81 -37.03 17.15
CA ARG A 51 -4.23 -37.39 16.99
C ARG A 51 -4.41 -38.84 16.56
N ASP A 52 -5.27 -39.56 17.28
CA ASP A 52 -5.64 -40.93 16.96
C ASP A 52 -6.36 -41.04 15.60
N ASP A 53 -7.14 -40.01 15.24
CA ASP A 53 -7.92 -39.94 14.00
C ASP A 53 -7.18 -39.25 12.83
N ARG A 54 -5.85 -39.08 12.90
CA ARG A 54 -5.07 -38.33 11.89
C ARG A 54 -5.29 -38.79 10.44
N LYS A 55 -5.63 -40.06 10.23
CA LYS A 55 -5.92 -40.59 8.88
C LYS A 55 -7.14 -39.89 8.24
N ALA A 56 -8.08 -39.42 9.03
CA ALA A 56 -9.26 -38.68 8.56
C ALA A 56 -8.90 -37.35 7.90
N PHE A 57 -7.75 -36.74 8.24
CA PHE A 57 -7.27 -35.53 7.59
C PHE A 57 -7.13 -35.69 6.07
N PHE A 58 -6.57 -36.81 5.64
CA PHE A 58 -6.26 -37.09 4.23
C PHE A 58 -7.49 -37.46 3.40
N THR A 59 -8.63 -37.67 4.04
CA THR A 59 -9.91 -37.97 3.41
C THR A 59 -10.93 -36.90 3.78
N ARG A 60 -11.66 -37.08 4.87
CA ARG A 60 -12.68 -36.16 5.35
C ARG A 60 -12.65 -36.09 6.87
N CYS A 61 -12.45 -34.90 7.40
CA CYS A 61 -12.58 -34.61 8.82
C CYS A 61 -13.25 -33.26 9.05
N THR A 62 -13.84 -33.13 10.24
CA THR A 62 -14.21 -31.85 10.83
C THR A 62 -13.69 -31.88 12.26
N TRP A 63 -12.68 -31.07 12.53
CA TRP A 63 -12.05 -30.95 13.85
C TRP A 63 -12.28 -29.54 14.36
N GLU A 64 -12.94 -29.45 15.50
CA GLU A 64 -13.29 -28.20 16.18
C GLU A 64 -12.63 -28.19 17.58
N ASP A 65 -12.75 -27.07 18.29
CA ASP A 65 -12.32 -26.90 19.70
C ASP A 65 -10.81 -26.87 19.99
N PHE A 66 -9.96 -26.49 19.03
CA PHE A 66 -8.59 -26.05 19.34
C PHE A 66 -8.59 -24.62 19.90
N GLN A 67 -9.36 -24.36 20.96
CA GLN A 67 -9.63 -23.08 21.64
C GLN A 67 -10.18 -21.93 20.75
N PHE A 68 -9.65 -21.75 19.54
CA PHE A 68 -10.00 -20.74 18.53
C PHE A 68 -9.76 -21.17 17.07
N THR A 69 -9.38 -22.43 16.84
CA THR A 69 -9.04 -22.95 15.50
C THR A 69 -9.94 -24.14 15.11
N SER A 70 -10.34 -24.21 13.85
CA SER A 70 -11.04 -25.37 13.28
C SER A 70 -10.43 -25.80 11.95
N ILE A 71 -10.46 -27.11 11.70
CA ILE A 71 -9.96 -27.74 10.48
C ILE A 71 -11.07 -28.58 9.89
N ALA A 72 -11.40 -28.34 8.63
CA ALA A 72 -12.26 -29.21 7.85
C ALA A 72 -11.50 -29.70 6.62
N THR A 73 -11.72 -30.94 6.22
CA THR A 73 -11.24 -31.48 4.95
C THR A 73 -12.36 -32.21 4.23
N ASN A 74 -12.26 -32.28 2.91
CA ASN A 74 -13.15 -33.08 2.09
C ASN A 74 -12.39 -33.71 0.92
N PHE A 75 -12.91 -34.81 0.42
CA PHE A 75 -12.24 -35.65 -0.56
C PHE A 75 -13.23 -36.23 -1.55
N TYR A 76 -12.79 -36.30 -2.80
CA TYR A 76 -13.50 -36.94 -3.89
C TYR A 76 -12.53 -37.72 -4.77
N LYS A 77 -12.94 -38.89 -5.26
CA LYS A 77 -12.17 -39.70 -6.20
C LYS A 77 -13.09 -40.33 -7.22
N CYS A 78 -12.70 -40.22 -8.48
CA CYS A 78 -13.28 -40.94 -9.61
C CYS A 78 -12.16 -41.64 -10.40
N GLU A 79 -12.50 -42.23 -11.54
CA GLU A 79 -11.51 -42.89 -12.42
C GLU A 79 -10.53 -41.91 -13.05
N GLU A 80 -10.99 -40.70 -13.37
CA GLU A 80 -10.19 -39.69 -14.10
C GLU A 80 -9.30 -38.85 -13.18
N TYR A 81 -9.77 -38.54 -11.98
CA TYR A 81 -9.08 -37.63 -11.07
C TYR A 81 -9.43 -37.85 -9.60
N THR A 82 -8.55 -37.32 -8.74
CA THR A 82 -8.72 -37.27 -7.28
C THR A 82 -8.66 -35.83 -6.82
N ALA A 83 -9.61 -35.39 -5.99
CA ALA A 83 -9.66 -34.04 -5.44
C ALA A 83 -9.69 -34.07 -3.91
N TRP A 84 -8.96 -33.15 -3.29
CA TRP A 84 -8.97 -32.95 -1.84
C TRP A 84 -8.89 -31.47 -1.52
N ALA A 85 -9.62 -31.03 -0.51
CA ALA A 85 -9.58 -29.65 -0.05
C ALA A 85 -9.58 -29.57 1.48
N LEU A 86 -8.95 -28.53 1.98
CA LEU A 86 -8.77 -28.19 3.39
C LEU A 86 -9.22 -26.74 3.59
N ARG A 87 -9.93 -26.53 4.70
CA ARG A 87 -10.22 -25.22 5.27
C ARG A 87 -9.73 -25.19 6.70
N LEU A 88 -8.79 -24.28 6.95
CA LEU A 88 -8.35 -23.91 8.29
C LEU A 88 -8.97 -22.56 8.64
N THR A 89 -9.70 -22.50 9.76
CA THR A 89 -10.24 -21.25 10.31
C THR A 89 -9.55 -20.98 11.63
N GLU A 90 -9.02 -19.77 11.80
CA GLU A 90 -8.34 -19.34 13.03
C GLU A 90 -8.94 -18.03 13.52
N ARG A 91 -9.20 -17.93 14.81
CA ARG A 91 -9.64 -16.69 15.46
C ARG A 91 -8.53 -16.19 16.39
N LYS A 92 -8.07 -14.96 16.17
CA LYS A 92 -7.10 -14.31 17.07
C LYS A 92 -7.82 -13.44 18.08
N TYR A 93 -7.67 -13.77 19.37
CA TYR A 93 -8.38 -13.11 20.46
C TYR A 93 -7.90 -11.67 20.71
N ASP A 94 -6.60 -11.42 20.53
CA ASP A 94 -5.94 -10.12 20.76
C ASP A 94 -6.22 -9.07 19.68
N GLN A 95 -6.50 -9.51 18.45
CA GLN A 95 -6.64 -8.62 17.27
C GLN A 95 -8.07 -8.54 16.73
N GLY A 96 -9.01 -9.32 17.27
CA GLY A 96 -10.37 -9.38 16.74
C GLY A 96 -10.44 -9.84 15.28
N SER A 97 -9.41 -10.54 14.78
CA SER A 97 -9.31 -10.96 13.38
C SER A 97 -9.60 -12.46 13.20
N PHE A 98 -10.35 -12.80 12.15
CA PHE A 98 -10.52 -14.15 11.66
C PHE A 98 -9.60 -14.39 10.47
N TRP A 99 -8.98 -15.55 10.41
CA TRP A 99 -8.14 -15.99 9.31
C TRP A 99 -8.71 -17.27 8.72
N TYR A 100 -8.72 -17.33 7.39
CA TYR A 100 -9.21 -18.44 6.61
C TYR A 100 -8.10 -18.88 5.66
N THR A 101 -7.68 -20.14 5.73
CA THR A 101 -6.74 -20.73 4.78
C THR A 101 -7.43 -21.87 4.05
N ASP A 102 -7.73 -21.63 2.78
CA ASP A 102 -8.23 -22.63 1.84
C ASP A 102 -7.05 -23.21 1.05
N ILE A 103 -6.96 -24.53 1.02
CA ILE A 103 -5.97 -25.26 0.23
C ILE A 103 -6.71 -26.37 -0.49
N ALA A 104 -6.43 -26.55 -1.77
CA ALA A 104 -7.04 -27.61 -2.55
C ALA A 104 -6.06 -28.18 -3.57
N ILE A 105 -6.22 -29.47 -3.85
CA ILE A 105 -5.46 -30.22 -4.84
C ILE A 105 -6.41 -31.05 -5.69
N LYS A 106 -6.19 -31.04 -7.00
CA LYS A 106 -6.85 -31.93 -7.96
C LYS A 106 -5.76 -32.65 -8.76
N VAL A 107 -5.70 -33.97 -8.63
CA VAL A 107 -4.70 -34.82 -9.27
C VAL A 107 -5.30 -35.49 -10.49
N ILE A 108 -4.64 -35.32 -11.62
CA ILE A 108 -4.98 -35.86 -12.93
C ILE A 108 -3.73 -36.55 -13.46
N GLY A 109 -3.74 -37.89 -13.52
CA GLY A 109 -2.55 -38.67 -13.86
C GLY A 109 -1.40 -38.46 -12.87
N ASP A 110 -0.24 -38.02 -13.37
CA ASP A 110 0.99 -37.77 -12.61
C ASP A 110 1.11 -36.32 -12.07
N MET A 111 0.10 -35.49 -12.31
CA MET A 111 0.12 -34.05 -12.08
C MET A 111 -0.95 -33.63 -11.07
N ALA A 112 -0.59 -32.74 -10.15
CA ALA A 112 -1.52 -32.08 -9.23
C ALA A 112 -1.71 -30.61 -9.59
N VAL A 113 -2.95 -30.19 -9.81
CA VAL A 113 -3.35 -28.78 -9.82
C VAL A 113 -3.55 -28.35 -8.37
N PHE A 114 -2.70 -27.46 -7.89
CA PHE A 114 -2.72 -26.94 -6.53
C PHE A 114 -3.34 -25.54 -6.51
N TYR A 115 -4.11 -25.25 -5.47
CA TYR A 115 -4.67 -23.93 -5.17
C TYR A 115 -4.49 -23.62 -3.68
N CYS A 116 -4.21 -22.35 -3.39
CA CYS A 116 -4.21 -21.84 -2.03
C CYS A 116 -4.71 -20.39 -1.99
N ARG A 117 -5.61 -20.11 -1.04
CA ARG A 117 -6.01 -18.76 -0.66
C ARG A 117 -5.93 -18.61 0.86
N VAL A 118 -5.28 -17.55 1.31
CA VAL A 118 -5.31 -17.07 2.68
C VAL A 118 -6.06 -15.75 2.67
N ALA A 119 -7.11 -15.67 3.48
CA ALA A 119 -7.90 -14.46 3.66
C ALA A 119 -8.05 -14.15 5.14
N TYR A 120 -8.35 -12.90 5.46
CA TYR A 120 -8.67 -12.48 6.81
C TYR A 120 -9.91 -11.58 6.81
N ALA A 121 -10.61 -11.53 7.93
CA ALA A 121 -11.71 -10.61 8.18
C ALA A 121 -11.56 -10.02 9.57
N TRP A 122 -12.00 -8.78 9.74
CA TRP A 122 -12.07 -8.16 11.06
C TRP A 122 -13.43 -8.44 11.70
N ASN A 123 -13.45 -8.56 13.02
CA ASN A 123 -14.67 -8.57 13.78
C ASN A 123 -15.32 -7.18 13.71
N LEU A 124 -16.36 -7.05 12.87
CA LEU A 124 -17.08 -5.80 12.67
C LEU A 124 -17.75 -5.26 13.95
N HIS A 125 -17.88 -6.09 14.99
CA HIS A 125 -18.41 -5.69 16.29
C HIS A 125 -17.33 -5.24 17.28
N ASP A 126 -16.03 -5.36 16.94
CA ASP A 126 -14.93 -4.89 17.77
C ASP A 126 -14.47 -3.50 17.34
N LEU A 127 -15.07 -2.47 17.94
CA LEU A 127 -14.75 -1.06 17.68
C LEU A 127 -13.31 -0.66 18.09
N ARG A 128 -12.54 -1.56 18.71
CA ARG A 128 -11.14 -1.35 19.10
C ARG A 128 -10.14 -1.88 18.08
N ALA A 129 -10.58 -2.68 17.11
CA ALA A 129 -9.71 -3.25 16.09
C ALA A 129 -9.04 -2.12 15.30
N HIS A 130 -7.72 -2.08 15.28
CA HIS A 130 -6.97 -1.13 14.46
C HIS A 130 -6.84 -1.68 13.03
N ASP A 131 -7.35 -0.90 12.06
CA ASP A 131 -7.42 -1.19 10.62
C ASP A 131 -6.06 -1.23 9.89
N SER A 132 -4.98 -1.65 10.54
CA SER A 132 -3.72 -1.88 9.83
C SER A 132 -3.73 -3.26 9.20
N ALA A 133 -3.82 -3.33 7.86
CA ALA A 133 -3.72 -4.59 7.14
C ALA A 133 -2.45 -5.36 7.55
N PRO A 134 -2.53 -6.68 7.80
CA PRO A 134 -1.39 -7.48 8.24
C PRO A 134 -0.26 -7.46 7.20
N SER A 135 1.00 -7.60 7.63
CA SER A 135 2.13 -7.63 6.69
C SER A 135 2.06 -8.85 5.76
N THR A 136 2.15 -8.66 4.45
CA THR A 136 2.05 -9.76 3.48
C THR A 136 3.18 -10.78 3.61
N ASN A 137 2.81 -12.04 3.44
CA ASN A 137 3.77 -13.14 3.44
C ASN A 137 3.24 -14.31 2.59
N VAL A 138 4.17 -15.17 2.19
CA VAL A 138 3.86 -16.42 1.51
C VAL A 138 3.79 -17.54 2.55
N PRO A 139 2.74 -18.37 2.55
CA PRO A 139 2.66 -19.52 3.44
C PRO A 139 3.86 -20.46 3.27
N ARG A 140 4.42 -20.97 4.38
CA ARG A 140 5.67 -21.76 4.35
C ARG A 140 5.56 -23.01 3.46
N PHE A 141 4.43 -23.70 3.47
CA PHE A 141 4.23 -24.88 2.63
C PHE A 141 4.35 -24.58 1.13
N VAL A 142 3.96 -23.39 0.66
CA VAL A 142 4.19 -22.99 -0.74
C VAL A 142 5.68 -22.93 -1.05
N ARG A 143 6.49 -22.41 -0.12
CA ARG A 143 7.96 -22.40 -0.27
C ARG A 143 8.55 -23.80 -0.24
N TYR A 144 7.98 -24.71 0.55
CA TYR A 144 8.38 -26.12 0.58
C TYR A 144 8.04 -26.83 -0.73
N LEU A 145 6.90 -26.51 -1.36
CA LEU A 145 6.56 -27.05 -2.68
C LEU A 145 7.49 -26.52 -3.78
N THR A 146 7.70 -25.20 -3.83
CA THR A 146 8.49 -24.52 -4.87
C THR A 146 10.01 -24.69 -4.73
N GLY A 147 10.52 -25.00 -3.53
CA GLY A 147 11.93 -25.31 -3.28
C GLY A 147 12.23 -26.76 -2.99
N GLY A 148 11.20 -27.60 -2.89
CA GLY A 148 11.34 -29.00 -2.54
C GLY A 148 11.58 -29.89 -3.75
N ASN A 149 11.32 -31.18 -3.57
CA ASN A 149 11.53 -32.16 -4.60
C ASN A 149 10.33 -32.30 -5.56
N PHE A 150 9.84 -31.16 -6.03
CA PHE A 150 8.74 -31.06 -6.97
C PHE A 150 9.19 -30.26 -8.19
N LYS A 151 8.59 -30.58 -9.34
CA LYS A 151 8.55 -29.68 -10.49
C LYS A 151 7.27 -28.86 -10.38
N VAL A 152 7.42 -27.56 -10.21
CA VAL A 152 6.30 -26.62 -10.03
C VAL A 152 6.27 -25.68 -11.23
N TYR A 153 5.11 -25.55 -11.88
CA TYR A 153 4.96 -24.78 -13.11
C TYR A 153 3.54 -24.24 -13.26
N SER A 154 3.33 -23.31 -14.19
CA SER A 154 2.00 -22.74 -14.48
C SER A 154 1.64 -22.91 -15.95
N GLY A 155 0.41 -23.37 -16.23
CA GLY A 155 -0.03 -23.76 -17.56
C GLY A 155 0.75 -24.95 -18.09
N THR A 156 1.88 -24.69 -18.75
CA THR A 156 2.74 -25.73 -19.35
C THR A 156 4.04 -25.92 -18.57
N GLU A 157 4.65 -27.09 -18.69
CA GLU A 157 5.91 -27.45 -18.02
C GLU A 157 7.12 -26.58 -18.43
N ARG A 158 6.95 -25.68 -19.41
CA ARG A 158 7.96 -24.68 -19.80
C ARG A 158 8.04 -23.51 -18.81
N TYR A 159 6.95 -23.22 -18.10
CA TYR A 159 6.87 -22.05 -17.20
C TYR A 159 7.05 -22.50 -15.76
N ASP A 160 8.28 -22.89 -15.40
CA ASP A 160 8.62 -23.29 -14.05
C ASP A 160 8.48 -22.12 -13.06
N LEU A 161 8.25 -22.46 -11.79
CA LEU A 161 8.16 -21.55 -10.65
C LEU A 161 9.12 -22.00 -9.55
N PHE A 162 10.09 -21.14 -9.24
CA PHE A 162 11.10 -21.36 -8.22
C PHE A 162 10.98 -20.36 -7.08
N ASN A 163 11.49 -20.73 -5.90
CA ASN A 163 11.63 -19.81 -4.76
C ASN A 163 13.00 -19.10 -4.70
N LEU A 164 13.81 -19.25 -5.74
CA LEU A 164 15.09 -18.60 -5.97
C LEU A 164 15.09 -17.93 -7.35
N PRO A 165 15.86 -16.85 -7.52
CA PRO A 165 16.00 -16.21 -8.83
C PRO A 165 16.71 -17.16 -9.80
N VAL A 166 16.23 -17.20 -11.04
CA VAL A 166 16.85 -18.00 -12.10
C VAL A 166 17.92 -17.15 -12.79
N PRO A 167 19.21 -17.55 -12.74
CA PRO A 167 20.28 -16.79 -13.36
C PRO A 167 20.29 -17.01 -14.88
N PHE A 168 20.26 -15.92 -15.64
CA PHE A 168 20.42 -15.94 -17.08
C PHE A 168 21.84 -15.48 -17.40
N SER A 169 22.73 -16.43 -17.70
CA SER A 169 24.17 -16.19 -17.90
C SER A 169 24.74 -16.70 -19.22
N LYS A 170 23.93 -17.28 -20.11
CA LYS A 170 24.36 -17.83 -21.40
C LYS A 170 23.65 -17.10 -22.52
N VAL A 171 24.30 -16.98 -23.68
CA VAL A 171 23.75 -16.29 -24.86
C VAL A 171 22.37 -16.84 -25.25
N GLU A 172 22.18 -18.17 -25.26
CA GLU A 172 20.88 -18.77 -25.61
C GLU A 172 19.71 -18.33 -24.70
N HIS A 173 20.00 -17.86 -23.48
CA HIS A 173 18.98 -17.37 -22.57
C HIS A 173 18.32 -16.07 -23.06
N GLY A 174 18.96 -15.29 -23.95
CA GLY A 174 18.36 -14.08 -24.51
C GLY A 174 17.10 -14.39 -25.33
N LYS A 175 17.17 -15.40 -26.21
CA LYS A 175 16.01 -15.90 -26.96
C LYS A 175 14.94 -16.50 -26.04
N TYR A 176 15.36 -17.24 -25.01
CA TYR A 176 14.42 -17.82 -24.04
C TYR A 176 13.68 -16.73 -23.25
N LEU A 177 14.39 -15.68 -22.81
CA LEU A 177 13.81 -14.54 -22.10
C LEU A 177 12.74 -13.86 -22.94
N ALA A 178 13.05 -13.56 -24.19
CA ALA A 178 12.09 -12.95 -25.11
C ALA A 178 10.84 -13.84 -25.29
N GLY A 179 11.06 -15.15 -25.47
CA GLY A 179 9.96 -16.13 -25.55
C GLY A 179 9.15 -16.25 -24.26
N LEU A 180 9.74 -16.02 -23.09
CA LEU A 180 9.02 -16.01 -21.81
C LEU A 180 8.18 -14.75 -21.63
N ILE A 181 8.76 -13.57 -21.91
CA ILE A 181 8.07 -12.28 -21.80
C ILE A 181 6.87 -12.27 -22.74
N MET A 182 7.13 -12.50 -24.03
CA MET A 182 6.17 -12.32 -25.14
C MET A 182 5.15 -13.46 -25.30
N SER A 183 5.21 -14.49 -24.47
CA SER A 183 4.34 -15.66 -24.63
C SER A 183 2.95 -15.43 -24.02
N PRO A 184 1.85 -15.58 -24.79
CA PRO A 184 0.49 -15.54 -24.25
C PRO A 184 0.17 -16.73 -23.35
N ALA A 185 0.87 -17.85 -23.50
CA ALA A 185 0.64 -19.04 -22.68
C ALA A 185 1.17 -18.92 -21.23
N ARG A 186 1.91 -17.85 -20.91
CA ARG A 186 2.42 -17.60 -19.55
C ARG A 186 1.31 -16.95 -18.72
N LYS A 187 0.92 -17.59 -17.62
CA LYS A 187 -0.14 -17.07 -16.73
C LYS A 187 0.36 -16.21 -15.57
N TYR A 188 1.59 -16.42 -15.09
CA TYR A 188 2.13 -15.68 -13.95
C TYR A 188 2.92 -14.42 -14.34
N PRO A 189 3.08 -13.44 -13.44
CA PRO A 189 4.03 -12.34 -13.59
C PRO A 189 5.51 -12.77 -13.48
N VAL A 190 6.39 -12.03 -14.14
CA VAL A 190 7.85 -12.23 -14.08
C VAL A 190 8.52 -10.93 -13.66
N LEU A 191 9.42 -11.01 -12.68
CA LEU A 191 10.33 -9.92 -12.35
C LEU A 191 11.69 -10.18 -13.00
N ILE A 192 12.16 -9.25 -13.82
CA ILE A 192 13.44 -9.38 -14.52
C ILE A 192 14.39 -8.30 -14.01
N PHE A 193 15.44 -8.74 -13.32
CA PHE A 193 16.52 -7.91 -12.81
C PHE A 193 17.67 -7.88 -13.81
N ASN A 194 18.21 -6.70 -14.09
CA ASN A 194 19.36 -6.52 -14.97
C ASN A 194 20.47 -5.75 -14.25
N GLY A 195 21.48 -6.46 -13.76
CA GLY A 195 22.65 -5.86 -13.11
C GLY A 195 23.30 -6.76 -12.07
N GLN A 196 24.18 -6.18 -11.25
CA GLN A 196 25.02 -6.89 -10.28
C GLN A 196 24.76 -6.47 -8.81
N ASN A 197 25.38 -7.19 -7.87
CA ASN A 197 25.43 -6.88 -6.44
C ASN A 197 24.05 -6.68 -5.79
N ALA A 198 23.68 -5.44 -5.45
CA ALA A 198 22.44 -5.11 -4.72
C ALA A 198 21.18 -5.66 -5.41
N LEU A 199 21.16 -5.71 -6.74
CA LEU A 199 20.05 -6.29 -7.51
C LEU A 199 19.94 -7.80 -7.33
N GLU A 200 21.03 -8.52 -7.08
CA GLU A 200 21.00 -9.95 -6.83
C GLU A 200 20.37 -10.27 -5.47
N ASP A 201 20.73 -9.51 -4.42
CA ASP A 201 20.12 -9.68 -3.09
C ASP A 201 18.64 -9.31 -3.11
N GLU A 202 18.29 -8.28 -3.88
CA GLU A 202 16.90 -7.88 -4.06
C GLU A 202 16.10 -8.90 -4.87
N ALA A 203 16.69 -9.50 -5.92
CA ALA A 203 16.09 -10.60 -6.66
C ALA A 203 15.84 -11.83 -5.75
N LYS A 204 16.79 -12.17 -4.86
CA LYS A 204 16.62 -13.23 -3.86
C LYS A 204 15.49 -12.91 -2.89
N PHE A 205 15.39 -11.66 -2.44
CA PHE A 205 14.31 -11.20 -1.59
C PHE A 205 12.94 -11.39 -2.26
N PHE A 206 12.77 -10.90 -3.49
CA PHE A 206 11.50 -11.05 -4.22
C PHE A 206 11.18 -12.51 -4.52
N ALA A 207 12.14 -13.33 -4.93
CA ALA A 207 11.89 -14.75 -5.23
C ALA A 207 11.31 -15.49 -4.03
N LYS A 208 11.79 -15.18 -2.81
CA LYS A 208 11.28 -15.76 -1.57
C LYS A 208 9.94 -15.15 -1.12
N ARG A 209 9.73 -13.86 -1.37
CA ARG A 209 8.51 -13.12 -1.00
C ARG A 209 7.35 -13.30 -1.98
N LEU A 210 7.60 -13.77 -3.19
CA LEU A 210 6.60 -14.01 -4.23
C LEU A 210 6.55 -15.48 -4.68
N ALA A 211 7.15 -16.38 -3.90
CA ALA A 211 7.22 -17.80 -4.22
C ALA A 211 5.84 -18.38 -4.55
N GLY A 212 5.75 -19.11 -5.65
CA GLY A 212 4.51 -19.70 -6.17
C GLY A 212 3.57 -18.72 -6.87
N LYS A 213 3.88 -17.41 -6.92
CA LYS A 213 3.06 -16.38 -7.56
C LYS A 213 3.76 -15.71 -8.74
N CYS A 214 5.07 -15.53 -8.65
CA CYS A 214 5.88 -14.83 -9.63
C CYS A 214 7.22 -15.56 -9.81
N GLN A 215 7.72 -15.62 -11.05
CA GLN A 215 9.08 -16.04 -11.31
C GLN A 215 10.03 -14.83 -11.27
N VAL A 216 11.20 -14.97 -10.67
CA VAL A 216 12.25 -13.94 -10.68
C VAL A 216 13.41 -14.41 -11.54
N ILE A 217 13.88 -13.54 -12.43
CA ILE A 217 15.02 -13.76 -13.32
C ILE A 217 16.08 -12.71 -13.04
N LEU A 218 17.33 -13.15 -13.00
CA LEU A 218 18.50 -12.28 -12.87
C LEU A 218 19.35 -12.42 -14.13
N ILE A 219 19.39 -11.37 -14.95
CA ILE A 219 20.28 -11.28 -16.10
C ILE A 219 21.67 -10.97 -15.56
N LYS A 220 22.64 -11.86 -15.84
CA LYS A 220 24.04 -11.63 -15.54
C LYS A 220 24.65 -10.69 -16.58
N ASP A 221 25.64 -9.94 -16.14
CA ASP A 221 26.35 -8.98 -16.98
C ASP A 221 27.22 -9.71 -18.01
N ASP A 222 26.73 -9.76 -19.24
CA ASP A 222 27.37 -10.41 -20.38
C ASP A 222 26.95 -9.69 -21.67
N GLU A 223 27.92 -9.19 -22.43
CA GLU A 223 27.69 -8.39 -23.63
C GLU A 223 27.00 -9.19 -24.74
N ALA A 224 27.37 -10.45 -24.93
CA ALA A 224 26.79 -11.33 -25.95
C ALA A 224 25.34 -11.70 -25.61
N LEU A 225 25.05 -11.94 -24.33
CA LEU A 225 23.67 -12.08 -23.85
C LEU A 225 22.86 -10.80 -24.07
N ALA A 226 23.43 -9.63 -23.77
CA ALA A 226 22.76 -8.36 -23.98
C ALA A 226 22.45 -8.11 -25.47
N GLU A 227 23.35 -8.48 -26.39
CA GLU A 227 23.11 -8.46 -27.84
C GLU A 227 21.97 -9.40 -28.26
N GLU A 228 21.97 -10.64 -27.76
CA GLU A 228 20.91 -11.60 -28.05
C GLU A 228 19.55 -11.09 -27.55
N ILE A 229 19.48 -10.51 -26.35
CA ILE A 229 18.26 -9.87 -25.83
C ILE A 229 17.82 -8.73 -26.76
N ARG A 230 18.75 -7.87 -27.20
CA ARG A 230 18.43 -6.77 -28.14
C ARG A 230 17.89 -7.28 -29.47
N LYS A 231 18.36 -8.45 -29.94
CA LYS A 231 17.93 -9.07 -31.19
C LYS A 231 16.50 -9.60 -31.13
N TYR A 232 16.08 -10.21 -30.03
CA TYR A 232 14.76 -10.86 -29.93
C TYR A 232 13.70 -10.05 -29.15
N LEU A 233 14.09 -9.08 -28.33
CA LEU A 233 13.19 -8.30 -27.50
C LEU A 233 13.03 -6.86 -28.03
N PRO A 234 11.79 -6.41 -28.35
CA PRO A 234 11.51 -5.04 -28.76
C PRO A 234 12.02 -4.03 -27.75
N LYS A 235 12.40 -2.83 -28.22
CA LYS A 235 13.04 -1.80 -27.39
C LYS A 235 12.18 -1.43 -26.18
N GLU A 236 10.86 -1.40 -26.37
CA GLU A 236 9.83 -1.04 -25.40
C GLU A 236 9.66 -2.10 -24.30
N MET A 237 10.11 -3.33 -24.57
CA MET A 237 10.04 -4.49 -23.66
C MET A 237 11.38 -4.79 -22.98
N ARG A 238 12.45 -4.03 -23.26
CA ARG A 238 13.77 -4.26 -22.65
C ARG A 238 13.79 -3.84 -21.18
N VAL A 239 14.79 -4.32 -20.45
CA VAL A 239 15.07 -3.93 -19.06
C VAL A 239 16.42 -3.20 -19.04
N PRO A 240 16.46 -1.92 -18.61
CA PRO A 240 17.71 -1.17 -18.51
C PRO A 240 18.64 -1.78 -17.47
N TYR A 241 19.95 -1.61 -17.67
CA TYR A 241 20.94 -2.01 -16.68
C TYR A 241 20.80 -1.16 -15.42
N GLY A 242 20.98 -1.77 -14.24
CA GLY A 242 20.86 -1.08 -12.94
C GLY A 242 19.46 -1.08 -12.34
N GLY A 243 18.48 -1.70 -13.00
CA GLY A 243 17.10 -1.76 -12.51
C GLY A 243 16.44 -3.12 -12.77
N PHE A 244 15.14 -3.17 -12.50
CA PHE A 244 14.31 -4.33 -12.84
C PHE A 244 12.95 -3.89 -13.36
N ARG A 245 12.24 -4.84 -13.98
CA ARG A 245 10.90 -4.61 -14.53
C ARG A 245 9.96 -5.75 -14.18
N VAL A 246 8.69 -5.40 -13.93
CA VAL A 246 7.61 -6.35 -13.65
C VAL A 246 6.80 -6.59 -14.93
N PHE A 247 6.79 -7.84 -15.40
CA PHE A 247 6.06 -8.26 -16.60
C PHE A 247 4.86 -9.12 -16.25
N PHE A 248 3.65 -8.61 -16.48
CA PHE A 248 2.42 -9.40 -16.44
C PHE A 248 2.27 -10.27 -17.70
N ALA A 249 1.37 -11.25 -17.68
CA ALA A 249 1.02 -12.04 -18.86
C ALA A 249 0.61 -11.12 -20.02
N LEU A 250 1.22 -11.30 -21.20
CA LEU A 250 0.98 -10.43 -22.34
C LEU A 250 -0.26 -10.86 -23.11
N ASP A 251 -1.10 -9.89 -23.46
CA ASP A 251 -2.12 -10.04 -24.48
C ASP A 251 -1.48 -9.70 -25.84
N PRO A 252 -1.35 -10.66 -26.77
CA PRO A 252 -0.76 -10.41 -28.08
C PRO A 252 -1.54 -9.39 -28.92
N GLU A 253 -2.85 -9.29 -28.72
CA GLU A 253 -3.70 -8.35 -29.46
C GLU A 253 -3.54 -6.92 -28.93
N ASN A 254 -3.16 -6.78 -27.65
CA ASN A 254 -2.95 -5.50 -27.00
C ASN A 254 -1.78 -5.54 -26.00
N PRO A 255 -0.52 -5.48 -26.47
CA PRO A 255 0.65 -5.75 -25.63
C PRO A 255 0.94 -4.71 -24.54
N ARG A 256 0.29 -3.53 -24.57
CA ARG A 256 0.39 -2.42 -23.58
C ARG A 256 1.71 -2.39 -22.78
N PRO A 257 2.86 -2.08 -23.41
CA PRO A 257 4.16 -2.07 -22.72
C PRO A 257 4.20 -1.24 -21.44
N GLU A 258 3.40 -0.17 -21.38
CA GLU A 258 3.20 0.72 -20.23
C GLU A 258 2.66 0.01 -18.98
N ARG A 259 1.97 -1.12 -19.13
CA ARG A 259 1.51 -1.95 -17.99
C ARG A 259 2.67 -2.66 -17.28
N HIS A 260 3.84 -2.73 -17.91
CA HIS A 260 5.03 -3.36 -17.35
C HIS A 260 5.96 -2.30 -16.76
N ARG A 261 5.92 -2.12 -15.44
CA ARG A 261 6.57 -1.01 -14.76
C ARG A 261 8.03 -1.28 -14.42
N TYR A 262 8.86 -0.25 -14.55
CA TYR A 262 10.28 -0.25 -14.22
C TYR A 262 10.50 0.28 -12.80
N TYR A 263 11.55 -0.21 -12.16
CA TYR A 263 11.96 0.21 -10.83
C TYR A 263 13.49 0.27 -10.75
N TYR A 264 13.98 1.28 -10.05
CA TYR A 264 15.40 1.43 -9.71
C TYR A 264 15.56 1.48 -8.19
N LEU A 265 16.62 0.84 -7.68
CA LEU A 265 16.84 0.69 -6.25
C LEU A 265 17.26 2.00 -5.55
N ASP A 266 17.75 2.97 -6.33
CA ASP A 266 18.22 4.28 -5.87
C ASP A 266 17.11 5.35 -5.84
N GLU A 267 15.90 5.03 -6.33
CA GLU A 267 14.75 5.93 -6.25
C GLU A 267 14.28 6.11 -4.80
N ALA A 268 14.01 7.35 -4.40
CA ALA A 268 13.58 7.69 -3.03
C ALA A 268 12.28 6.98 -2.61
N THR A 269 11.43 6.61 -3.57
CA THR A 269 10.16 5.91 -3.34
C THR A 269 10.30 4.39 -3.28
N TYR A 270 11.47 3.84 -3.61
CA TYR A 270 11.66 2.40 -3.82
C TYR A 270 11.20 1.54 -2.65
N HIS A 271 11.43 1.96 -1.40
CA HIS A 271 10.98 1.21 -0.23
C HIS A 271 9.45 1.05 -0.17
N GLN A 272 8.70 2.08 -0.57
CA GLN A 272 7.24 2.03 -0.63
C GLN A 272 6.79 1.19 -1.83
N ASP A 273 7.44 1.37 -2.98
CA ASP A 273 7.16 0.63 -4.21
C ASP A 273 7.41 -0.88 -4.03
N ARG A 274 8.48 -1.26 -3.33
CA ARG A 274 8.83 -2.64 -3.00
C ARG A 274 7.70 -3.36 -2.26
N GLU A 275 7.17 -2.74 -1.20
CA GLU A 275 6.06 -3.29 -0.44
C GLU A 275 4.76 -3.27 -1.25
N ALA A 276 4.54 -2.23 -2.07
CA ALA A 276 3.40 -2.16 -2.98
C ALA A 276 3.41 -3.28 -4.03
N ILE A 277 4.57 -3.60 -4.63
CA ILE A 277 4.73 -4.72 -5.57
C ILE A 277 4.32 -6.03 -4.88
N ILE A 278 4.85 -6.31 -3.69
CA ILE A 278 4.53 -7.54 -2.95
C ILE A 278 3.04 -7.60 -2.63
N ASN A 279 2.47 -6.51 -2.09
CA ASN A 279 1.07 -6.47 -1.70
C ASN A 279 0.14 -6.67 -2.89
N ASN A 280 0.39 -5.97 -4.01
CA ASN A 280 -0.45 -6.07 -5.19
C ASN A 280 -0.34 -7.45 -5.85
N LEU A 281 0.86 -8.02 -5.97
CA LEU A 281 1.03 -9.34 -6.58
C LEU A 281 0.45 -10.46 -5.72
N LEU A 282 0.57 -10.41 -4.39
CA LEU A 282 0.07 -11.48 -3.52
C LEU A 282 -1.45 -11.39 -3.28
N ARG A 283 -2.00 -10.18 -3.16
CA ARG A 283 -3.41 -9.97 -2.79
C ARG A 283 -4.32 -9.79 -4.00
N ASN A 284 -3.91 -8.91 -4.91
CA ASN A 284 -4.81 -8.32 -5.92
C ASN A 284 -4.69 -9.00 -7.27
N HIS A 285 -3.50 -9.51 -7.64
CA HIS A 285 -3.32 -10.23 -8.89
C HIS A 285 -3.78 -11.69 -8.72
N PRO A 286 -4.85 -12.17 -9.38
CA PRO A 286 -5.24 -13.56 -9.32
C PRO A 286 -4.33 -14.42 -10.21
N LEU A 287 -4.10 -15.65 -9.78
CA LEU A 287 -3.39 -16.66 -10.57
C LEU A 287 -4.11 -17.98 -10.34
N GLU A 288 -4.87 -18.43 -11.35
CA GLU A 288 -5.66 -19.66 -11.30
C GLU A 288 -5.30 -20.59 -12.45
N GLU A 289 -5.02 -21.85 -12.13
CA GLU A 289 -4.87 -22.89 -13.12
C GLU A 289 -6.23 -23.38 -13.60
N GLU A 290 -6.28 -23.77 -14.86
CA GLU A 290 -7.48 -24.32 -15.46
C GLU A 290 -7.87 -25.64 -14.77
N GLY A 291 -9.17 -25.79 -14.46
CA GLY A 291 -9.70 -26.96 -13.78
C GLY A 291 -9.32 -27.07 -12.30
N CYS A 292 -8.82 -25.99 -11.68
CA CYS A 292 -8.50 -26.00 -10.26
C CYS A 292 -9.73 -26.17 -9.37
N VAL A 293 -9.52 -26.80 -8.22
CA VAL A 293 -10.48 -26.85 -7.10
C VAL A 293 -10.04 -25.78 -6.12
N ARG A 294 -10.95 -24.94 -5.62
CA ARG A 294 -10.59 -23.78 -4.78
C ARG A 294 -10.77 -24.06 -3.29
N ASN A 295 -11.78 -24.84 -2.91
CA ASN A 295 -12.15 -25.04 -1.51
C ASN A 295 -12.97 -26.32 -1.28
N ILE A 296 -13.39 -26.54 -0.02
CA ILE A 296 -14.20 -27.70 0.38
C ILE A 296 -15.56 -27.75 -0.31
N SER A 297 -16.20 -26.60 -0.54
CA SER A 297 -17.50 -26.53 -1.21
C SER A 297 -17.41 -27.04 -2.64
N ASP A 298 -16.28 -26.80 -3.32
CA ASP A 298 -16.04 -27.33 -4.67
C ASP A 298 -15.99 -28.86 -4.68
N VAL A 299 -15.27 -29.46 -3.72
CA VAL A 299 -15.23 -30.93 -3.57
C VAL A 299 -16.61 -31.48 -3.19
N SER A 300 -17.35 -30.77 -2.34
CA SER A 300 -18.73 -31.13 -1.98
C SER A 300 -19.65 -31.14 -3.19
N ARG A 301 -19.52 -30.16 -4.10
CA ARG A 301 -20.27 -30.12 -5.37
C ARG A 301 -19.94 -31.32 -6.26
N MET A 302 -18.66 -31.65 -6.41
CA MET A 302 -18.22 -32.84 -7.17
C MET A 302 -18.83 -34.14 -6.60
N LEU A 303 -18.83 -34.28 -5.28
CA LEU A 303 -19.47 -35.42 -4.60
C LEU A 303 -20.98 -35.47 -4.85
N THR A 304 -21.66 -34.32 -4.83
CA THR A 304 -23.10 -34.23 -5.10
C THR A 304 -23.40 -34.61 -6.54
N LEU A 305 -22.65 -34.09 -7.51
CA LEU A 305 -22.78 -34.45 -8.93
C LEU A 305 -22.57 -35.95 -9.15
N TYR A 306 -21.54 -36.54 -8.55
CA TYR A 306 -21.30 -37.97 -8.64
C TYR A 306 -22.46 -38.80 -8.09
N LYS A 307 -23.02 -38.41 -6.93
CA LYS A 307 -24.19 -39.09 -6.35
C LYS A 307 -25.43 -38.97 -7.24
N LEU A 308 -25.64 -37.81 -7.86
CA LEU A 308 -26.74 -37.59 -8.80
C LEU A 308 -26.59 -38.47 -10.04
N LEU A 309 -25.41 -38.51 -10.67
CA LEU A 309 -25.15 -39.36 -11.83
C LEU A 309 -25.33 -40.84 -11.51
N ARG A 310 -24.86 -41.29 -10.33
CA ARG A 310 -25.10 -42.67 -9.90
C ARG A 310 -26.58 -42.94 -9.66
N PHE A 311 -27.31 -42.00 -9.06
CA PHE A 311 -28.75 -42.12 -8.84
C PHE A 311 -29.51 -42.18 -10.16
N ARG A 312 -29.08 -41.43 -11.19
CA ARG A 312 -29.60 -41.53 -12.56
C ARG A 312 -29.42 -42.94 -13.14
N ASP A 313 -28.24 -43.51 -12.98
CA ASP A 313 -27.92 -44.84 -13.49
C ASP A 313 -28.71 -45.95 -12.75
N GLU A 314 -29.00 -45.74 -11.46
CA GLU A 314 -29.83 -46.64 -10.64
C GLU A 314 -31.35 -46.46 -10.90
N HIS A 315 -31.79 -45.28 -11.35
CA HIS A 315 -33.20 -44.91 -11.58
C HIS A 315 -33.41 -44.29 -12.97
N SER A 316 -33.44 -45.16 -14.00
CA SER A 316 -33.58 -44.75 -15.40
C SER A 316 -34.82 -43.88 -15.67
N GLU A 317 -35.90 -44.07 -14.91
CA GLU A 317 -37.14 -43.31 -15.00
C GLU A 317 -36.98 -41.82 -14.62
N LEU A 318 -36.03 -41.49 -13.74
CA LEU A 318 -35.73 -40.11 -13.31
C LEU A 318 -34.58 -39.50 -14.12
N SER A 319 -34.12 -40.16 -15.19
CA SER A 319 -32.92 -39.75 -15.90
C SER A 319 -33.01 -38.32 -16.45
N LYS A 320 -34.17 -37.95 -17.00
CA LYS A 320 -34.37 -36.60 -17.57
C LYS A 320 -34.24 -35.50 -16.52
N GLU A 321 -34.81 -35.71 -15.34
CA GLU A 321 -34.77 -34.72 -14.25
C GLU A 321 -33.36 -34.57 -13.69
N VAL A 322 -32.63 -35.69 -13.57
CA VAL A 322 -31.22 -35.64 -13.16
C VAL A 322 -30.34 -34.99 -14.22
N ASP A 323 -30.58 -35.24 -15.50
CA ASP A 323 -29.84 -34.59 -16.59
C ASP A 323 -30.10 -33.07 -16.62
N GLU A 324 -31.35 -32.63 -16.38
CA GLU A 324 -31.70 -31.22 -16.24
C GLU A 324 -30.98 -30.56 -15.05
N ILE A 325 -31.01 -31.19 -13.87
CA ILE A 325 -30.32 -30.67 -12.66
C ILE A 325 -28.80 -30.63 -12.89
N THR A 326 -28.23 -31.67 -13.49
CA THR A 326 -26.79 -31.73 -13.78
C THR A 326 -26.38 -30.62 -14.72
N LYS A 327 -27.18 -30.38 -15.78
CA LYS A 327 -26.95 -29.28 -16.72
C LYS A 327 -27.03 -27.91 -16.04
N LEU A 328 -28.02 -27.69 -15.17
CA LEU A 328 -28.13 -26.44 -14.41
C LEU A 328 -26.91 -26.21 -13.51
N ILE A 329 -26.39 -27.26 -12.85
CA ILE A 329 -25.18 -27.14 -12.04
C ILE A 329 -23.98 -26.76 -12.90
N THR A 330 -23.80 -27.40 -14.07
CA THR A 330 -22.67 -27.09 -14.96
C THR A 330 -22.76 -25.69 -15.56
N ASP A 331 -23.97 -25.23 -15.92
CA ASP A 331 -24.18 -23.90 -16.49
C ASP A 331 -23.89 -22.81 -15.43
N ILE A 332 -24.36 -22.99 -14.19
CA ILE A 332 -24.05 -22.08 -13.07
C ILE A 332 -22.55 -22.05 -12.75
N GLU A 333 -21.85 -23.19 -12.85
CA GLU A 333 -20.40 -23.25 -12.63
C GLU A 333 -19.64 -22.45 -13.69
N LYS A 334 -20.05 -22.58 -14.95
CA LYS A 334 -19.48 -21.83 -16.06
C LYS A 334 -19.72 -20.33 -15.90
N GLU A 335 -20.96 -19.91 -15.64
CA GLU A 335 -21.30 -18.49 -15.42
C GLU A 335 -20.50 -17.89 -14.25
N ARG A 336 -20.32 -18.65 -13.16
CA ARG A 336 -19.51 -18.21 -12.02
C ARG A 336 -18.03 -18.05 -12.39
N ASP A 337 -17.48 -18.98 -13.16
CA ASP A 337 -16.06 -18.91 -13.56
C ASP A 337 -15.83 -17.74 -14.55
N GLU A 338 -16.74 -17.52 -15.51
CA GLU A 338 -16.71 -16.36 -16.41
C GLU A 338 -16.83 -15.03 -15.63
N ALA A 339 -17.78 -14.93 -14.70
CA ALA A 339 -17.93 -13.75 -13.85
C ALA A 339 -16.70 -13.46 -12.98
N ASN A 340 -16.00 -14.50 -12.50
CA ASN A 340 -14.75 -14.34 -11.75
C ASN A 340 -13.60 -13.84 -12.64
N GLU A 341 -13.49 -14.33 -13.86
CA GLU A 341 -12.50 -13.85 -14.83
C GLU A 341 -12.75 -12.38 -15.21
N GLU A 342 -14.02 -12.02 -15.46
CA GLU A 342 -14.42 -10.65 -15.74
C GLU A 342 -14.15 -9.72 -14.55
N ALA A 343 -14.50 -10.13 -13.33
CA ALA A 343 -14.22 -9.36 -12.12
C ALA A 343 -12.71 -9.14 -11.91
N SER A 344 -11.89 -10.15 -12.20
CA SER A 344 -10.42 -10.06 -12.18
C SER A 344 -9.91 -9.03 -13.20
N TYR A 345 -10.42 -9.09 -14.44
CA TYR A 345 -10.07 -8.15 -15.49
C TYR A 345 -10.45 -6.71 -15.09
N MET A 346 -11.69 -6.49 -14.64
CA MET A 346 -12.17 -5.19 -14.17
C MET A 346 -11.37 -4.66 -12.98
N ALA A 347 -10.98 -5.51 -12.03
CA ALA A 347 -10.17 -5.10 -10.88
C ALA A 347 -8.77 -4.62 -11.33
N SER A 348 -8.18 -5.28 -12.33
CA SER A 348 -6.90 -4.86 -12.90
C SER A 348 -6.99 -3.52 -13.62
N GLU A 349 -8.03 -3.31 -14.44
CA GLU A 349 -8.29 -2.05 -15.13
C GLU A 349 -8.58 -0.91 -14.14
N HIS A 350 -9.38 -1.16 -13.11
CA HIS A 350 -9.67 -0.15 -12.07
C HIS A 350 -8.41 0.28 -11.31
N SER A 351 -7.49 -0.65 -11.04
CA SER A 351 -6.20 -0.31 -10.43
C SER A 351 -5.37 0.61 -11.33
N ILE A 352 -5.35 0.35 -12.65
CA ILE A 352 -4.62 1.17 -13.63
C ILE A 352 -5.23 2.57 -13.69
N ILE A 353 -6.56 2.66 -13.86
CA ILE A 353 -7.28 3.95 -13.95
C ILE A 353 -7.09 4.77 -12.66
N GLN A 354 -7.10 4.14 -11.49
CA GLN A 354 -6.81 4.84 -10.24
C GLN A 354 -5.39 5.41 -10.19
N GLU A 355 -4.42 4.69 -10.73
CA GLU A 355 -3.03 5.12 -10.73
C GLU A 355 -2.79 6.24 -11.75
N GLU A 356 -3.39 6.16 -12.93
CA GLU A 356 -3.43 7.24 -13.92
C GLU A 356 -4.11 8.50 -13.37
N LYS A 357 -5.25 8.33 -12.68
CA LYS A 357 -5.93 9.43 -12.00
C LYS A 357 -5.00 10.11 -11.00
N ARG A 358 -4.29 9.35 -10.15
CA ARG A 358 -3.32 9.92 -9.20
C ARG A 358 -2.18 10.66 -9.91
N ALA A 359 -1.67 10.11 -11.01
CA ALA A 359 -0.61 10.75 -11.79
C ALA A 359 -1.08 12.06 -12.44
N LEU A 360 -2.30 12.10 -12.98
CA LEU A 360 -2.91 13.29 -13.56
C LEU A 360 -3.22 14.34 -12.48
N GLU A 361 -3.74 13.94 -11.33
CA GLU A 361 -3.97 14.83 -10.18
C GLU A 361 -2.66 15.45 -9.68
N SER A 362 -1.57 14.67 -9.62
CA SER A 362 -0.23 15.17 -9.29
C SER A 362 0.28 16.19 -10.32
N LYS A 363 0.10 15.89 -11.62
CA LYS A 363 0.50 16.80 -12.70
C LYS A 363 -0.32 18.09 -12.72
N LEU A 364 -1.62 18.01 -12.45
CA LEU A 364 -2.50 19.16 -12.31
C LEU A 364 -2.09 20.02 -11.11
N GLY A 365 -1.76 19.40 -9.98
CA GLY A 365 -1.19 20.08 -8.82
C GLY A 365 0.10 20.82 -9.17
N ALA A 366 1.03 20.18 -9.86
CA ALA A 366 2.30 20.79 -10.27
C ALA A 366 2.12 21.98 -11.23
N LEU A 367 1.19 21.88 -12.20
CA LEU A 367 0.88 22.96 -13.13
C LEU A 367 0.18 24.14 -12.44
N SER A 368 -0.73 23.87 -11.51
CA SER A 368 -1.42 24.89 -10.72
C SER A 368 -0.44 25.67 -9.84
N ILE A 369 0.51 24.98 -9.18
CA ILE A 369 1.58 25.61 -8.40
C ILE A 369 2.45 26.52 -9.28
N LYS A 370 2.81 26.06 -10.49
CA LYS A 370 3.64 26.83 -11.43
C LYS A 370 2.91 28.08 -11.92
N GLY A 371 1.64 27.96 -12.34
CA GLY A 371 0.83 29.07 -12.81
C GLY A 371 0.59 30.15 -11.75
N ASN A 372 0.32 29.75 -10.50
CA ASN A 372 0.22 30.70 -9.39
C ASN A 372 1.58 31.35 -9.09
N SER A 373 2.69 30.62 -9.20
CA SER A 373 4.03 31.19 -8.94
C SER A 373 4.39 32.28 -9.96
N ASP A 374 4.07 32.09 -11.24
CA ASP A 374 4.40 33.05 -12.30
C ASP A 374 3.58 34.35 -12.16
N ALA A 375 2.30 34.24 -11.78
CA ALA A 375 1.45 35.39 -11.50
C ALA A 375 1.92 36.19 -10.26
N LEU A 376 2.28 35.48 -9.19
CA LEU A 376 2.77 36.08 -7.94
C LEU A 376 4.15 36.73 -8.10
N VAL A 377 5.03 36.16 -8.92
CA VAL A 377 6.34 36.75 -9.23
C VAL A 377 6.16 38.08 -9.97
N LYS A 378 5.20 38.16 -10.90
CA LYS A 378 4.89 39.38 -11.64
C LYS A 378 4.32 40.47 -10.72
N GLU A 379 3.36 40.13 -9.86
CA GLU A 379 2.75 41.07 -8.90
C GLU A 379 3.79 41.60 -7.89
N ARG A 380 4.68 40.74 -7.38
CA ARG A 380 5.79 41.15 -6.50
C ARG A 380 6.80 42.04 -7.19
N ALA A 381 7.12 41.78 -8.46
CA ALA A 381 8.05 42.60 -9.24
C ALA A 381 7.47 43.99 -9.54
N GLU A 382 6.18 44.07 -9.87
CA GLU A 382 5.45 45.32 -10.11
C GLU A 382 5.34 46.17 -8.82
N TRP A 383 5.09 45.53 -7.67
CA TRP A 383 5.05 46.22 -6.38
C TRP A 383 6.44 46.66 -5.91
N ALA A 384 7.46 45.80 -6.03
CA ALA A 384 8.85 46.12 -5.69
C ALA A 384 9.40 47.30 -6.51
N ALA A 385 8.99 47.42 -7.79
CA ALA A 385 9.31 48.57 -8.62
C ALA A 385 8.62 49.88 -8.18
N GLY A 386 7.56 49.79 -7.37
CA GLY A 386 6.79 50.91 -6.83
C GLY A 386 7.24 51.46 -5.48
N LEU A 387 8.18 50.82 -4.76
CA LEU A 387 8.74 51.43 -3.54
C LEU A 387 9.77 52.49 -3.88
N SER A 388 9.40 53.75 -3.68
CA SER A 388 10.34 54.87 -3.74
C SER A 388 11.14 55.07 -2.45
N ALA A 389 10.76 54.43 -1.33
CA ALA A 389 11.43 54.55 -0.03
C ALA A 389 11.16 53.33 0.89
N PHE A 390 12.04 53.11 1.87
CA PHE A 390 11.87 52.07 2.90
C PHE A 390 10.80 52.50 3.94
N PRO A 391 9.96 51.58 4.45
CA PRO A 391 8.97 51.93 5.48
C PRO A 391 9.59 52.53 6.75
N GLU A 392 8.90 53.52 7.30
CA GLU A 392 9.32 54.25 8.51
C GLU A 392 8.44 53.93 9.72
N THR A 393 7.30 53.24 9.52
CA THR A 393 6.36 52.90 10.60
C THR A 393 5.95 51.43 10.57
N LEU A 394 5.53 50.89 11.72
CA LEU A 394 5.01 49.52 11.83
C LEU A 394 3.82 49.27 10.91
N LEU A 395 2.95 50.27 10.74
CA LEU A 395 1.82 50.21 9.81
C LEU A 395 2.30 50.08 8.37
N GLN A 396 3.30 50.87 7.96
CA GLN A 396 3.84 50.80 6.59
C GLN A 396 4.52 49.45 6.33
N VAL A 397 5.27 48.90 7.31
CA VAL A 397 5.83 47.54 7.20
C VAL A 397 4.71 46.50 7.09
N SER A 398 3.68 46.59 7.93
CA SER A 398 2.58 45.62 7.92
C SER A 398 1.81 45.65 6.59
N LYS A 399 1.50 46.83 6.05
CA LYS A 399 0.85 46.98 4.73
C LYS A 399 1.75 46.50 3.59
N THR A 400 3.05 46.75 3.68
CA THR A 400 4.04 46.24 2.72
C THR A 400 3.98 44.71 2.64
N PHE A 401 4.03 44.03 3.79
CA PHE A 401 3.98 42.57 3.83
C PHE A 401 2.61 41.99 3.52
N GLN A 402 1.53 42.71 3.82
CA GLN A 402 0.17 42.36 3.39
C GLN A 402 0.06 42.32 1.86
N SER A 403 0.68 43.27 1.16
CA SER A 403 0.70 43.32 -0.30
C SER A 403 1.68 42.33 -0.92
N LEU A 404 2.95 42.33 -0.49
CA LEU A 404 4.01 41.49 -1.07
C LEU A 404 3.78 39.98 -0.89
N HIS A 405 3.12 39.61 0.21
CA HIS A 405 2.94 38.23 0.62
C HIS A 405 1.46 37.91 0.87
N SER A 406 0.54 38.47 0.09
CA SER A 406 -0.91 38.19 0.16
C SER A 406 -1.26 36.71 -0.07
N ASP A 407 -0.36 35.97 -0.73
CA ASP A 407 -0.39 34.52 -0.89
C ASP A 407 -0.05 33.73 0.38
N ARG A 408 0.58 34.36 1.39
CA ARG A 408 1.10 33.69 2.59
C ARG A 408 0.65 34.32 3.89
N LEU A 409 0.41 35.63 3.92
CA LEU A 409 0.04 36.40 5.10
C LEU A 409 -1.33 37.02 4.90
N ILE A 410 -2.17 36.93 5.91
CA ILE A 410 -3.44 37.64 6.02
C ILE A 410 -3.31 38.57 7.22
N PHE A 411 -3.61 39.85 7.07
CA PHE A 411 -3.64 40.80 8.18
C PHE A 411 -5.08 41.13 8.52
N LEU A 412 -5.46 40.95 9.79
CA LEU A 412 -6.74 41.45 10.28
C LEU A 412 -6.70 42.96 10.45
N ASP A 413 -7.84 43.64 10.31
CA ASP A 413 -7.95 45.09 10.51
C ASP A 413 -7.43 45.52 11.89
N TRP A 414 -7.68 44.70 12.91
CA TRP A 414 -7.17 44.93 14.25
C TRP A 414 -5.64 44.86 14.35
N ALA A 415 -4.99 43.99 13.56
CA ALA A 415 -3.54 43.91 13.51
C ALA A 415 -2.93 45.18 12.89
N LEU A 416 -3.55 45.71 11.84
CA LEU A 416 -3.12 46.97 11.22
C LEU A 416 -3.36 48.17 12.15
N LYS A 417 -4.52 48.20 12.83
CA LYS A 417 -4.84 49.25 13.80
C LYS A 417 -3.87 49.26 14.99
N SER A 418 -3.55 48.09 15.55
CA SER A 418 -2.55 48.00 16.63
C SER A 418 -1.14 48.43 16.19
N ALA A 419 -0.75 48.13 14.95
CA ALA A 419 0.50 48.62 14.37
C ALA A 419 0.52 50.15 14.19
N GLU A 420 -0.61 50.75 13.82
CA GLU A 420 -0.79 52.20 13.68
C GLU A 420 -0.73 52.92 15.03
N GLU A 421 -1.38 52.37 16.04
CA GLU A 421 -1.43 52.95 17.40
C GLU A 421 -0.09 52.89 18.13
N TYR A 422 0.82 51.98 17.75
CA TYR A 422 2.12 51.82 18.40
C TYR A 422 3.22 52.73 17.82
N VAL A 423 2.98 54.05 17.89
CA VAL A 423 3.82 55.10 17.28
C VAL A 423 5.23 55.19 17.88
N GLU A 424 5.41 54.80 19.14
CA GLU A 424 6.69 54.91 19.85
C GLU A 424 7.71 53.82 19.50
N PHE A 425 7.35 52.84 18.66
CA PHE A 425 8.27 51.76 18.27
C PHE A 425 9.41 52.29 17.38
N SER A 426 10.65 51.94 17.73
CA SER A 426 11.85 52.57 17.14
C SER A 426 12.72 51.65 16.28
N ASP A 427 12.41 50.35 16.19
CA ASP A 427 13.28 49.34 15.55
C ASP A 427 12.63 48.72 14.30
N ILE A 428 12.33 49.60 13.33
CA ILE A 428 11.59 49.25 12.10
C ILE A 428 12.30 48.18 11.27
N GLU A 429 13.64 48.18 11.26
CA GLU A 429 14.43 47.17 10.58
C GLU A 429 14.18 45.76 11.16
N HIS A 430 14.10 45.62 12.49
CA HIS A 430 13.75 44.34 13.10
C HIS A 430 12.31 43.94 12.82
N ALA A 431 11.36 44.88 12.82
CA ALA A 431 9.98 44.58 12.42
C ALA A 431 9.92 44.02 10.99
N TRP A 432 10.66 44.62 10.06
CA TRP A 432 10.80 44.13 8.70
C TRP A 432 11.35 42.71 8.66
N LYS A 433 12.44 42.42 9.38
CA LYS A 433 13.03 41.07 9.48
C LYS A 433 12.05 40.05 10.04
N MET A 434 11.29 40.42 11.08
CA MET A 434 10.29 39.54 11.68
C MET A 434 9.18 39.17 10.70
N PHE A 435 8.63 40.14 9.96
CA PHE A 435 7.62 39.85 8.94
C PHE A 435 8.19 39.07 7.74
N TYR A 436 9.42 39.36 7.33
CA TYR A 436 10.11 38.59 6.30
C TYR A 436 10.21 37.12 6.68
N HIS A 437 10.70 36.82 7.89
CA HIS A 437 10.83 35.45 8.36
C HIS A 437 9.47 34.80 8.68
N LEU A 438 8.45 35.57 9.02
CA LEU A 438 7.08 35.07 9.13
C LEU A 438 6.55 34.60 7.76
N ALA A 439 6.69 35.43 6.72
CA ALA A 439 6.23 35.14 5.37
C ALA A 439 7.05 34.05 4.65
N THR A 440 8.32 33.88 5.01
CA THR A 440 9.23 32.95 4.34
C THR A 440 9.49 31.73 5.20
N THR A 441 10.25 31.87 6.27
CA THR A 441 10.76 30.77 7.09
C THR A 441 9.65 30.06 7.86
N MET A 442 8.76 30.79 8.56
CA MET A 442 7.68 30.17 9.33
C MET A 442 6.67 29.48 8.42
N HIS A 443 6.30 30.14 7.32
CA HIS A 443 5.41 29.57 6.30
C HIS A 443 5.97 28.26 5.74
N ALA A 444 7.25 28.23 5.35
CA ALA A 444 7.90 27.03 4.83
C ALA A 444 7.94 25.89 5.86
N ILE A 445 8.32 26.18 7.11
CA ILE A 445 8.36 25.18 8.19
C ILE A 445 6.97 24.54 8.37
N LYS A 446 5.91 25.35 8.38
CA LYS A 446 4.54 24.86 8.61
C LYS A 446 3.95 24.12 7.41
N PHE A 447 4.07 24.67 6.20
CA PHE A 447 3.28 24.23 5.04
C PHE A 447 4.08 23.49 3.97
N GLN A 448 5.41 23.64 3.91
CA GLN A 448 6.25 22.99 2.90
C GLN A 448 7.05 21.81 3.46
N GLU A 449 7.49 21.90 4.72
CA GLU A 449 8.34 20.89 5.37
C GLU A 449 7.55 19.90 6.25
N GLY A 450 6.22 19.83 6.06
CA GLY A 450 5.36 18.85 6.72
C GLY A 450 4.96 19.19 8.16
N GLY A 451 5.33 20.36 8.69
CA GLY A 451 4.74 20.95 9.90
C GLY A 451 4.86 20.12 11.19
N LYS A 452 5.92 19.31 11.33
CA LYS A 452 6.17 18.44 12.49
C LYS A 452 7.41 18.89 13.26
N GLY A 453 7.31 18.99 14.58
CA GLY A 453 8.45 19.26 15.48
C GLY A 453 8.27 20.48 16.37
N ASP A 454 9.34 20.84 17.06
CA ASP A 454 9.41 22.00 17.96
C ASP A 454 9.59 23.30 17.17
N PHE A 455 8.47 24.00 16.91
CA PHE A 455 8.47 25.26 16.16
C PHE A 455 9.35 26.34 16.81
N GLU A 456 9.41 26.43 18.15
CA GLU A 456 10.21 27.46 18.83
C GLU A 456 11.69 27.25 18.57
N ARG A 457 12.16 26.00 18.75
CA ARG A 457 13.56 25.65 18.52
C ARG A 457 13.95 25.82 17.05
N ILE A 458 13.18 25.24 16.13
CA ILE A 458 13.51 25.23 14.70
C ILE A 458 13.52 26.65 14.14
N PHE A 459 12.52 27.47 14.49
CA PHE A 459 12.45 28.84 13.99
C PHE A 459 13.58 29.71 14.54
N ARG A 460 13.90 29.57 15.83
CA ARG A 460 15.02 30.30 16.46
C ARG A 460 16.37 29.91 15.87
N GLU A 461 16.62 28.62 15.65
CA GLU A 461 17.87 28.14 15.04
C GLU A 461 18.08 28.70 13.63
N ARG A 462 17.01 28.88 12.85
CA ARG A 462 17.09 29.36 11.46
C ARG A 462 17.13 30.88 11.33
N THR A 463 16.53 31.60 12.26
CA THR A 463 16.29 33.06 12.10
C THR A 463 16.92 33.91 13.19
N GLY A 464 17.29 33.31 14.32
CA GLY A 464 17.70 34.03 15.54
C GLY A 464 16.55 34.74 16.26
N ILE A 465 15.31 34.67 15.76
CA ILE A 465 14.14 35.34 16.33
C ILE A 465 13.44 34.40 17.32
N GLU A 466 13.08 34.93 18.48
CA GLU A 466 12.31 34.20 19.47
C GLU A 466 10.85 34.03 19.04
N LEU A 467 10.37 32.78 19.05
CA LEU A 467 8.98 32.40 18.88
C LEU A 467 8.44 31.86 20.20
N ALA A 468 7.19 32.17 20.51
CA ALA A 468 6.41 31.43 21.50
C ALA A 468 5.17 30.82 20.85
N THR A 469 4.91 29.56 21.16
CA THR A 469 3.76 28.78 20.68
C THR A 469 2.54 28.89 21.61
N SER A 470 2.74 29.41 22.83
CA SER A 470 1.69 29.63 23.82
C SER A 470 1.97 30.87 24.68
N GLU A 471 0.90 31.41 25.27
CA GLU A 471 1.00 32.43 26.32
C GLU A 471 1.50 31.82 27.65
N GLY A 472 1.93 32.66 28.59
CA GLY A 472 2.42 32.21 29.90
C GLY A 472 1.34 31.49 30.74
N THR A 473 1.76 30.56 31.60
CA THR A 473 0.88 29.68 32.40
C THR A 473 -0.20 30.41 33.20
N MET A 474 0.10 31.61 33.72
CA MET A 474 -0.88 32.42 34.48
C MET A 474 -1.91 33.11 33.58
N THR A 475 -1.52 33.48 32.35
CA THR A 475 -2.41 34.06 31.33
C THR A 475 -3.36 32.98 30.80
N ASN A 476 -2.87 31.76 30.57
CA ASN A 476 -3.68 30.63 30.11
C ASN A 476 -4.76 30.18 31.12
N LYS A 477 -4.57 30.47 32.41
CA LYS A 477 -5.55 30.17 33.47
C LYS A 477 -6.68 31.21 33.58
N ASN A 478 -6.55 32.38 32.95
CA ASN A 478 -7.56 33.43 32.99
C ASN A 478 -8.39 33.42 31.69
N LYS A 479 -9.68 33.05 31.82
CA LYS A 479 -10.61 32.91 30.68
C LYS A 479 -10.78 34.21 29.88
N ASP A 480 -10.73 35.38 30.52
CA ASP A 480 -10.92 36.65 29.84
C ASP A 480 -9.67 37.08 29.06
N LEU A 481 -8.47 36.69 29.52
CA LEU A 481 -7.22 36.93 28.78
C LEU A 481 -7.05 35.98 27.58
N VAL A 482 -7.51 34.74 27.71
CA VAL A 482 -7.51 33.75 26.61
C VAL A 482 -8.48 34.17 25.51
N LYS A 483 -9.66 34.73 25.85
CA LYS A 483 -10.60 35.26 24.85
C LYS A 483 -9.97 36.31 23.94
N LEU A 484 -9.05 37.15 24.44
CA LEU A 484 -8.37 38.16 23.63
C LEU A 484 -7.45 37.54 22.54
N ARG A 485 -7.13 36.24 22.62
CA ARG A 485 -6.34 35.51 21.61
C ARG A 485 -7.23 34.77 20.61
N LYS A 486 -8.55 34.84 20.76
CA LYS A 486 -9.50 34.31 19.78
C LYS A 486 -9.90 35.43 18.82
N VAL A 487 -9.67 35.21 17.53
CA VAL A 487 -10.01 36.17 16.47
C VAL A 487 -10.85 35.48 15.41
N ASN A 488 -11.76 36.23 14.78
CA ASN A 488 -12.59 35.71 13.71
C ASN A 488 -12.00 36.07 12.34
N TYR A 489 -11.97 35.09 11.45
CA TYR A 489 -11.66 35.29 10.04
C TYR A 489 -12.61 34.43 9.19
N GLY A 490 -13.47 35.09 8.41
CA GLY A 490 -14.61 34.45 7.76
C GLY A 490 -15.61 33.90 8.79
N GLU A 491 -16.05 32.66 8.60
CA GLU A 491 -16.99 31.97 9.50
C GLU A 491 -16.28 31.15 10.61
N ARG A 492 -14.95 31.28 10.75
CA ARG A 492 -14.14 30.47 11.67
C ARG A 492 -13.40 31.34 12.69
N GLU A 493 -13.26 30.79 13.89
CA GLU A 493 -12.47 31.36 14.98
C GLU A 493 -11.06 30.74 14.98
N TYR A 494 -10.04 31.59 15.16
CA TYR A 494 -8.63 31.22 15.19
C TYR A 494 -7.97 31.65 16.50
N ASP A 495 -7.00 30.86 16.97
CA ASP A 495 -6.20 31.14 18.16
C ASP A 495 -4.84 31.75 17.77
N ILE A 496 -4.63 33.02 18.12
CA ILE A 496 -3.40 33.78 17.83
C ILE A 496 -2.38 33.73 18.99
N SER A 497 -2.37 32.67 19.80
CA SER A 497 -1.41 32.51 20.90
C SER A 497 0.05 32.44 20.43
N PHE A 498 0.28 32.01 19.19
CA PHE A 498 1.61 32.04 18.58
C PHE A 498 2.07 33.48 18.41
N HIS A 499 3.30 33.78 18.83
CA HIS A 499 3.85 35.11 18.62
C HIS A 499 5.37 35.18 18.52
N LEU A 500 5.83 36.07 17.65
CA LEU A 500 7.25 36.45 17.57
C LEU A 500 7.57 37.50 18.64
N LYS A 501 8.77 37.44 19.21
CA LYS A 501 9.24 38.33 20.27
C LYS A 501 10.48 39.11 19.84
N HIS A 502 10.43 40.42 20.02
CA HIS A 502 11.61 41.30 19.97
C HIS A 502 11.66 42.17 21.21
N GLN A 503 12.78 42.12 21.93
CA GLN A 503 13.05 42.85 23.17
C GLN A 503 11.96 42.70 24.26
N ASN A 504 12.17 43.29 25.43
CA ASN A 504 11.24 43.22 26.56
C ASN A 504 10.83 44.60 27.13
N ALA A 505 11.35 45.69 26.56
CA ALA A 505 11.06 47.06 27.00
C ALA A 505 10.82 48.00 25.81
N LYS A 506 9.87 48.92 25.97
CA LYS A 506 9.64 50.03 25.04
C LYS A 506 10.91 50.92 25.00
N PRO A 507 11.26 51.55 23.87
CA PRO A 507 10.55 51.61 22.59
C PRO A 507 10.90 50.50 21.58
N ARG A 508 11.58 49.42 21.99
CA ARG A 508 11.97 48.33 21.07
C ARG A 508 11.17 47.02 21.26
N LEU A 509 10.28 46.98 22.24
CA LEU A 509 9.38 45.85 22.50
C LEU A 509 8.44 45.64 21.31
N LEU A 510 8.46 44.47 20.67
CA LEU A 510 7.48 44.10 19.66
C LEU A 510 7.03 42.65 19.84
N ARG A 511 5.72 42.43 19.68
CA ARG A 511 5.05 41.14 19.64
C ARG A 511 4.17 41.10 18.39
N ILE A 512 4.34 40.05 17.59
CA ILE A 512 3.51 39.79 16.40
C ILE A 512 2.77 38.49 16.66
N HIS A 513 1.47 38.59 16.95
CA HIS A 513 0.61 37.43 17.22
C HIS A 513 -0.05 36.95 15.94
N PHE A 514 -0.08 35.63 15.75
CA PHE A 514 -0.58 35.03 14.53
C PHE A 514 -1.16 33.63 14.75
N ALA A 515 -1.91 33.14 13.76
CA ALA A 515 -2.47 31.79 13.69
C ALA A 515 -2.20 31.16 12.31
N PHE A 516 -2.28 29.84 12.21
CA PHE A 516 -2.20 29.14 10.94
C PHE A 516 -3.61 28.87 10.38
N VAL A 517 -3.83 29.23 9.12
CA VAL A 517 -5.04 28.91 8.36
C VAL A 517 -4.72 27.72 7.46
N ASP A 518 -4.84 26.51 8.00
CA ASP A 518 -4.40 25.28 7.33
C ASP A 518 -5.11 25.05 5.99
N THR A 519 -6.39 25.43 5.86
CA THR A 519 -7.17 25.27 4.63
C THR A 519 -6.69 26.13 3.47
N GLU A 520 -6.11 27.29 3.76
CA GLU A 520 -5.58 28.22 2.75
C GLU A 520 -4.06 28.17 2.66
N GLN A 521 -3.40 27.41 3.55
CA GLN A 521 -1.96 27.41 3.74
C GLN A 521 -1.39 28.82 3.95
N LYS A 522 -2.05 29.62 4.80
CA LYS A 522 -1.66 31.01 5.11
C LYS A 522 -1.46 31.22 6.61
N ILE A 523 -0.78 32.31 6.96
CA ILE A 523 -0.59 32.79 8.32
C ILE A 523 -1.45 34.03 8.54
N LEU A 524 -2.38 33.95 9.50
CA LEU A 524 -3.25 35.04 9.90
C LEU A 524 -2.60 35.86 11.01
N VAL A 525 -2.22 37.10 10.73
CA VAL A 525 -1.68 38.05 11.70
C VAL A 525 -2.84 38.76 12.41
N GLY A 526 -2.95 38.57 13.72
CA GLY A 526 -4.05 39.07 14.53
C GLY A 526 -3.70 40.24 15.44
N TYR A 527 -2.42 40.48 15.74
CA TYR A 527 -1.97 41.65 16.51
C TYR A 527 -0.50 41.98 16.24
N VAL A 528 -0.17 43.27 16.17
CA VAL A 528 1.18 43.79 15.96
C VAL A 528 1.39 44.97 16.89
N GLY A 529 2.24 44.83 17.90
CA GLY A 529 2.40 45.89 18.89
C GLY A 529 3.21 45.49 20.12
N PRO A 530 3.08 46.22 21.24
CA PRO A 530 3.68 45.80 22.52
C PRO A 530 3.00 44.54 23.06
N HIS A 531 3.07 44.26 24.36
CA HIS A 531 2.32 43.13 24.91
C HIS A 531 0.80 43.35 24.81
N MET A 532 0.07 42.37 24.24
CA MET A 532 -1.36 42.24 24.50
C MET A 532 -1.59 42.07 26.01
N PRO A 533 -2.75 42.51 26.57
CA PRO A 533 -3.05 42.35 27.98
C PRO A 533 -2.80 40.91 28.44
N ASN A 534 -1.93 40.75 29.41
CA ASN A 534 -1.55 39.49 30.02
C ASN A 534 -1.48 39.65 31.56
N HIS A 535 -1.32 38.54 32.28
CA HIS A 535 -1.36 38.54 33.74
C HIS A 535 -0.35 39.54 34.37
N THR A 536 0.84 39.68 33.78
CA THR A 536 1.91 40.58 34.26
C THR A 536 1.64 42.05 33.97
N THR A 537 0.99 42.37 32.83
CA THR A 537 0.58 43.76 32.51
C THR A 537 -0.60 44.24 33.36
N LEU A 538 -1.44 43.32 33.86
CA LEU A 538 -2.54 43.65 34.77
C LEU A 538 -2.05 43.90 36.20
N THR A 539 -0.98 43.23 36.64
CA THR A 539 -0.42 43.36 38.01
C THR A 539 0.47 44.58 38.21
N LYS A 540 0.96 45.22 37.13
CA LYS A 540 1.71 46.50 37.19
C LYS A 540 0.84 47.75 37.33
N LYS A 541 -0.49 47.62 37.43
CA LYS A 541 -1.38 48.71 37.85
C LYS A 541 -1.58 48.66 39.37
N PHE A 542 -0.54 49.00 40.13
CA PHE A 542 -0.64 49.46 41.52
C PHE A 542 0.46 50.49 41.77
#